data_AF-A0A8J4VHH6-F1
#
_entry.id   AF-A0A8J4VHH6-F1
#
_cell.length_a   1.000
_cell.length_b   1.000
_cell.length_c   1.000
_cell.angle_alpha   90.00
_cell.angle_beta   90.00
_cell.angle_gamma   90.00
#
_symmetry.space_group_name_H-M   'P 1'
#
loop_
_entity.id
_entity.type
_entity.pdbx_description
1 polymer ?
#
loop_
_entity_poly.entity_id
_entity_poly.type
_entity_poly.pdbx_seq_one_letter_code
_entity_poly.pdbx_strand_id
1 'polypeptide(L)'
;MGFLGILIQVTWVAVMLSELAAAAIAFPIVLPNCPDKCGDVEIPYPFGLTEGCSKNQNFLVNCTNSLGPTQPILGNLTCGSTRASISPSLTLKTGSLSVGCDTYAYLYFQQDDKNFSTGCVSVCGSSRYIVNGSCSGVGCCEVDIPNGLHYVAMESRRFKNHTEVGALNPCGYAFISQQTMFNFSIDSLHSLQHKKMTPVVLDWAIGIETCKDIVNKSSYTCGGNSACIYSDNGSGYRCKCKEGYHGNPYLQHGCQDINECENPNHCKLPGQKCINGLGNFTCSCIKGYHLDVSAGICVPNQSSRLVTLLVGKYTYCIAP
;
A
#
# COMPACT_ATOMS: atom_id res chain seq x y z
N MET A 1 45.43 9.61 -37.85
CA MET A 1 44.37 10.59 -37.52
C MET A 1 43.00 9.94 -37.20
N GLY A 2 42.69 8.71 -37.63
CA GLY A 2 41.33 8.14 -37.44
C GLY A 2 41.01 7.46 -36.09
N PHE A 3 42.00 6.95 -35.35
CA PHE A 3 41.73 6.16 -34.13
C PHE A 3 41.46 7.02 -32.88
N LEU A 4 42.06 8.22 -32.78
CA LEU A 4 41.87 9.10 -31.64
C LEU A 4 40.47 9.75 -31.64
N GLY A 5 39.93 10.05 -32.82
CA GLY A 5 38.58 10.62 -32.97
C GLY A 5 37.45 9.64 -32.63
N ILE A 6 37.63 8.35 -32.91
CA ILE A 6 36.67 7.29 -32.55
C ILE A 6 36.66 7.08 -31.04
N LEU A 7 37.82 7.09 -30.37
CA LEU A 7 37.89 6.98 -28.91
C LEU A 7 37.15 8.13 -28.21
N ILE A 8 37.29 9.36 -28.74
CA ILE A 8 36.61 10.54 -28.20
C ILE A 8 35.10 10.44 -28.46
N GLN A 9 34.64 10.01 -29.63
CA GLN A 9 33.20 9.86 -29.86
C GLN A 9 32.56 8.75 -28.99
N VAL A 10 33.27 7.64 -28.75
CA VAL A 10 32.78 6.56 -27.88
C VAL A 10 32.74 6.98 -26.41
N THR A 11 33.71 7.79 -25.95
CA THR A 11 33.67 8.33 -24.58
C THR A 11 32.57 9.37 -24.39
N TRP A 12 32.30 10.22 -25.38
CA TRP A 12 31.17 11.17 -25.30
C TRP A 12 29.80 10.46 -25.28
N VAL A 13 29.62 9.36 -26.02
CA VAL A 13 28.39 8.55 -25.98
C VAL A 13 28.25 7.79 -24.66
N ALA A 14 29.36 7.30 -24.09
CA ALA A 14 29.34 6.63 -22.78
C ALA A 14 29.07 7.60 -21.61
N VAL A 15 29.54 8.85 -21.69
CA VAL A 15 29.28 9.88 -20.67
C VAL A 15 27.83 10.40 -20.71
N MET A 16 27.16 10.34 -21.88
CA MET A 16 25.74 10.71 -22.00
C MET A 16 24.76 9.58 -21.58
N LEU A 17 25.28 8.39 -21.24
CA LEU A 17 24.53 7.28 -20.66
C LEU A 17 24.73 7.15 -19.14
N SER A 18 25.23 8.20 -18.47
CA SER A 18 25.10 8.27 -17.02
C SER A 18 23.61 8.38 -16.69
N GLU A 19 23.04 7.26 -16.26
CA GLU A 19 21.72 7.14 -15.67
C GLU A 19 21.44 8.35 -14.77
N LEU A 20 20.55 9.22 -15.22
CA LEU A 20 19.62 9.87 -14.29
C LEU A 20 18.72 8.74 -13.77
N ALA A 21 19.25 7.94 -12.85
CA ALA A 21 18.41 7.38 -11.81
C ALA A 21 17.89 8.60 -11.07
N ALA A 22 16.74 9.12 -11.51
CA ALA A 22 15.94 9.98 -10.68
C ALA A 22 15.69 9.16 -9.42
N ALA A 23 16.45 9.46 -8.35
CA ALA A 23 16.10 8.98 -7.03
C ALA A 23 14.68 9.48 -6.83
N ALA A 24 13.70 8.58 -6.94
CA ALA A 24 12.34 8.90 -6.56
C ALA A 24 12.45 9.43 -5.14
N ILE A 25 12.05 10.68 -4.91
CA ILE A 25 12.05 11.28 -3.58
C ILE A 25 11.11 10.39 -2.77
N ALA A 26 11.70 9.53 -1.93
CA ALA A 26 10.94 8.62 -1.10
C ALA A 26 10.42 9.43 0.08
N PHE A 27 9.12 9.72 0.06
CA PHE A 27 8.47 10.44 1.13
C PHE A 27 8.40 9.58 2.39
N PRO A 28 8.50 10.18 3.59
CA PRO A 28 8.44 9.43 4.82
C PRO A 28 7.08 8.74 4.92
N ILE A 29 7.11 7.41 4.96
CA ILE A 29 5.94 6.57 5.23
C ILE A 29 5.85 6.16 6.71
N VAL A 30 6.88 6.44 7.49
CA VAL A 30 7.01 6.14 8.93
C VAL A 30 7.48 7.35 9.74
N LEU A 31 7.42 7.24 11.06
CA LEU A 31 7.99 8.21 11.98
C LEU A 31 9.53 8.26 11.86
N PRO A 32 10.18 9.40 12.22
CA PRO A 32 11.63 9.51 12.20
C PRO A 32 12.31 8.43 13.06
N ASN A 33 13.39 7.85 12.55
CA ASN A 33 14.15 6.76 13.20
C ASN A 33 13.40 5.45 13.40
N CYS A 34 12.27 5.24 12.70
CA CYS A 34 11.54 3.99 12.72
C CYS A 34 11.87 3.14 11.48
N PRO A 35 11.96 1.81 11.62
CA PRO A 35 12.10 0.92 10.49
C PRO A 35 10.81 0.92 9.66
N ASP A 36 10.96 0.99 8.33
CA ASP A 36 9.88 1.08 7.35
C ASP A 36 9.63 -0.24 6.60
N LYS A 37 10.43 -1.27 6.85
CA LYS A 37 10.35 -2.57 6.16
C LYS A 37 10.53 -3.75 7.09
N CYS A 38 9.80 -4.82 6.79
CA CYS A 38 9.99 -6.16 7.34
C CYS A 38 10.20 -7.14 6.19
N GLY A 39 11.48 -7.42 5.87
CA GLY A 39 11.85 -8.10 4.63
C GLY A 39 11.46 -7.28 3.40
N ASP A 40 10.67 -7.88 2.51
CA ASP A 40 10.19 -7.24 1.28
C ASP A 40 8.88 -6.45 1.47
N VAL A 41 8.34 -6.41 2.69
CA VAL A 41 7.06 -5.74 2.98
C VAL A 41 7.30 -4.37 3.60
N GLU A 42 6.72 -3.34 3.01
CA GLU A 42 6.67 -1.98 3.56
C GLU A 42 5.66 -1.89 4.72
N ILE A 43 6.08 -1.26 5.81
CA ILE A 43 5.32 -1.10 7.06
C ILE A 43 5.09 0.40 7.30
N PRO A 44 4.05 0.99 6.72
CA PRO A 44 3.76 2.42 6.90
C PRO A 44 3.09 2.69 8.25
N TYR A 45 3.32 3.88 8.81
CA TYR A 45 2.54 4.36 9.96
C TYR A 45 1.04 4.42 9.59
N PRO A 46 0.09 3.99 10.44
CA PRO A 46 0.17 3.84 11.90
C PRO A 46 0.80 2.54 12.41
N PHE A 47 1.19 1.62 11.52
CA PHE A 47 1.89 0.40 11.90
C PHE A 47 3.35 0.68 12.28
N GLY A 48 3.92 -0.18 13.12
CA GLY A 48 5.31 -0.08 13.51
C GLY A 48 5.87 -1.41 14.01
N LEU A 49 7.18 -1.59 13.89
CA LEU A 49 7.88 -2.81 14.32
C LEU A 49 8.38 -2.74 15.77
N THR A 50 8.47 -1.54 16.33
CA THR A 50 8.99 -1.29 17.68
C THR A 50 8.06 -0.35 18.45
N GLU A 51 8.14 -0.41 19.78
CA GLU A 51 7.42 0.52 20.65
C GLU A 51 7.78 1.98 20.29
N GLY A 52 6.77 2.86 20.25
CA GLY A 52 6.93 4.25 19.82
C GLY A 52 6.91 4.48 18.30
N CYS A 53 7.08 3.42 17.49
CA CYS A 53 7.02 3.51 16.02
C CYS A 53 5.64 3.17 15.44
N SER A 54 4.71 2.74 16.29
CA SER A 54 3.31 2.48 15.95
C SER A 54 2.40 3.49 16.66
N LYS A 55 1.19 3.73 16.14
CA LYS A 55 0.20 4.63 16.78
C LYS A 55 -0.15 4.23 18.20
N ASN A 56 -0.26 2.94 18.47
CA ASN A 56 -0.39 2.34 19.79
C ASN A 56 -0.07 0.83 19.67
N GLN A 57 -0.14 0.08 20.78
CA GLN A 57 0.19 -1.34 20.81
C GLN A 57 -0.64 -2.21 19.83
N ASN A 58 -1.83 -1.75 19.42
CA ASN A 58 -2.68 -2.48 18.47
C ASN A 58 -2.12 -2.45 17.04
N PHE A 59 -1.25 -1.50 16.72
CA PHE A 59 -0.62 -1.35 15.42
C PHE A 59 0.83 -1.88 15.39
N LEU A 60 1.27 -2.57 16.45
CA LEU A 60 2.57 -3.23 16.46
C LEU A 60 2.53 -4.49 15.58
N VAL A 61 3.48 -4.59 14.67
CA VAL A 61 3.66 -5.74 13.77
C VAL A 61 4.90 -6.51 14.21
N ASN A 62 4.75 -7.82 14.42
CA ASN A 62 5.88 -8.67 14.78
C ASN A 62 6.64 -9.09 13.52
N CYS A 63 7.93 -8.73 13.45
CA CYS A 63 8.81 -9.05 12.34
C CYS A 63 9.85 -10.08 12.81
N THR A 64 9.89 -11.26 12.19
CA THR A 64 10.80 -12.33 12.63
C THR A 64 11.47 -13.06 11.47
N ASN A 65 12.65 -13.63 11.76
CA ASN A 65 13.49 -14.42 10.86
C ASN A 65 13.45 -15.92 11.19
N SER A 66 12.71 -16.32 12.23
CA SER A 66 12.82 -17.65 12.85
C SER A 66 12.42 -18.81 11.94
N LEU A 67 11.77 -18.54 10.80
CA LEU A 67 11.31 -19.57 9.87
C LEU A 67 11.81 -19.33 8.43
N GLY A 68 12.62 -18.29 8.12
CA GLY A 68 13.10 -17.98 6.77
C GLY A 68 13.45 -16.53 6.45
N PRO A 69 13.26 -16.06 5.18
CA PRO A 69 13.39 -14.63 4.88
C PRO A 69 12.43 -13.84 5.78
N THR A 70 12.89 -12.69 6.26
CA THR A 70 12.17 -11.82 7.18
C THR A 70 10.79 -11.49 6.64
N GLN A 71 9.72 -11.76 7.40
CA GLN A 71 8.35 -11.47 6.97
C GLN A 71 7.51 -10.99 8.17
N PRO A 72 6.53 -10.10 7.96
CA PRO A 72 5.64 -9.63 9.02
C PRO A 72 4.65 -10.73 9.35
N ILE A 73 4.58 -11.15 10.62
CA ILE A 73 3.76 -12.28 11.06
C ILE A 73 2.50 -11.81 11.77
N LEU A 74 1.35 -12.34 11.32
CA LEU A 74 0.08 -12.24 12.03
C LEU A 74 -0.34 -13.64 12.52
N GLY A 75 0.13 -14.00 13.72
CA GLY A 75 -0.05 -15.34 14.28
C GLY A 75 0.90 -16.39 13.69
N ASN A 76 1.24 -17.41 14.48
CA ASN A 76 2.13 -18.49 14.02
C ASN A 76 1.32 -19.55 13.27
N LEU A 77 1.77 -20.01 12.10
CA LEU A 77 1.28 -21.28 11.52
C LEU A 77 1.76 -22.44 12.40
N THR A 78 1.00 -22.79 13.44
CA THR A 78 1.30 -23.93 14.30
C THR A 78 0.38 -25.11 13.99
N CYS A 79 0.96 -26.30 13.91
CA CYS A 79 0.17 -27.53 13.89
C CYS A 79 -0.59 -27.66 15.22
N GLY A 80 -1.92 -27.49 15.18
CA GLY A 80 -2.79 -27.49 16.35
C GLY A 80 -3.22 -26.10 16.81
N SER A 81 -3.40 -25.93 18.13
CA SER A 81 -4.00 -24.73 18.71
C SER A 81 -3.18 -23.47 18.44
N THR A 82 -3.60 -22.71 17.44
CA THR A 82 -2.95 -21.49 16.97
C THR A 82 -3.73 -20.28 17.45
N ARG A 83 -3.38 -19.72 18.62
CA ARG A 83 -4.00 -18.47 19.08
C ARG A 83 -3.33 -17.28 18.40
N ALA A 84 -3.86 -16.86 17.26
CA ALA A 84 -3.51 -15.58 16.63
C ALA A 84 -4.42 -14.49 17.18
N SER A 85 -3.92 -13.57 18.01
CA SER A 85 -4.71 -12.43 18.49
C SER A 85 -4.56 -11.24 17.56
N ILE A 86 -5.67 -10.74 17.02
CA ILE A 86 -5.70 -9.51 16.23
C ILE A 86 -6.35 -8.42 17.08
N SER A 87 -5.76 -7.23 17.03
CA SER A 87 -6.11 -6.10 17.88
C SER A 87 -7.42 -5.43 17.44
N PRO A 88 -8.12 -4.71 18.33
CA PRO A 88 -9.47 -4.16 18.09
C PRO A 88 -9.59 -3.09 17.00
N SER A 89 -8.46 -2.67 16.42
CA SER A 89 -8.39 -1.68 15.35
C SER A 89 -8.25 -2.33 13.96
N LEU A 90 -8.16 -3.65 13.87
CA LEU A 90 -7.92 -4.40 12.64
C LEU A 90 -9.16 -5.24 12.34
N THR A 91 -9.74 -5.08 11.16
CA THR A 91 -10.81 -5.95 10.68
C THR A 91 -10.27 -6.84 9.57
N LEU A 92 -10.66 -8.10 9.52
CA LEU A 92 -10.19 -8.98 8.46
C LEU A 92 -11.13 -8.86 7.26
N LYS A 93 -10.60 -8.49 6.10
CA LYS A 93 -11.32 -8.58 4.82
C LYS A 93 -11.24 -9.98 4.19
N THR A 94 -10.75 -10.95 4.97
CA THR A 94 -10.25 -12.23 4.50
C THR A 94 -10.99 -13.36 5.19
N GLY A 95 -11.07 -14.52 4.52
CA GLY A 95 -11.67 -15.71 5.09
C GLY A 95 -10.73 -16.38 6.08
N SER A 96 -11.31 -17.04 7.09
CA SER A 96 -10.57 -18.03 7.89
C SER A 96 -10.49 -19.31 7.07
N LEU A 97 -9.27 -19.82 6.92
CA LEU A 97 -9.00 -21.04 6.18
C LEU A 97 -8.54 -22.14 7.13
N SER A 98 -9.17 -23.30 7.01
CA SER A 98 -8.69 -24.54 7.61
C SER A 98 -8.23 -25.50 6.52
N VAL A 99 -7.03 -26.05 6.68
CA VAL A 99 -6.44 -27.00 5.72
C VAL A 99 -6.04 -28.25 6.49
N GLY A 100 -6.53 -29.39 6.03
CA GLY A 100 -6.37 -30.67 6.71
C GLY A 100 -7.57 -31.58 6.48
N CYS A 101 -7.41 -32.84 6.83
CA CYS A 101 -8.47 -33.83 6.95
C CYS A 101 -8.66 -34.21 8.42
N ASP A 102 -9.88 -34.46 8.88
CA ASP A 102 -10.14 -34.66 10.31
C ASP A 102 -9.76 -33.41 11.13
N THR A 103 -10.00 -32.23 10.55
CA THR A 103 -9.60 -30.93 11.09
C THR A 103 -10.79 -30.00 11.13
N TYR A 104 -10.97 -29.29 12.24
CA TYR A 104 -11.88 -28.16 12.31
C TYR A 104 -11.18 -26.96 12.92
N ALA A 105 -11.51 -25.77 12.42
CA ALA A 105 -11.01 -24.51 12.93
C ALA A 105 -12.16 -23.73 13.58
N TYR A 106 -11.94 -23.21 14.78
CA TYR A 106 -12.79 -22.21 15.39
C TYR A 106 -12.14 -20.85 15.26
N LEU A 107 -12.96 -19.87 14.90
CA LEU A 107 -12.67 -18.46 14.97
C LEU A 107 -13.51 -17.88 16.10
N TYR A 108 -12.86 -17.45 17.16
CA TYR A 108 -13.47 -16.74 18.28
C TYR A 108 -13.32 -15.24 18.05
N PHE A 109 -14.41 -14.50 18.20
CA PHE A 109 -14.36 -13.06 18.06
C PHE A 109 -15.30 -12.34 19.01
N GLN A 110 -14.99 -11.08 19.27
CA GLN A 110 -15.80 -10.21 20.11
C GLN A 110 -16.40 -9.07 19.29
N GLN A 111 -17.69 -8.83 19.46
CA GLN A 111 -18.45 -7.74 18.86
C GLN A 111 -19.41 -7.18 19.92
N ASP A 112 -19.38 -5.87 20.17
CA ASP A 112 -20.22 -5.18 21.18
C ASP A 112 -20.21 -5.86 22.57
N ASP A 113 -19.03 -6.16 23.09
CA ASP A 113 -18.80 -6.89 24.35
C ASP A 113 -19.38 -8.32 24.42
N LYS A 114 -19.90 -8.86 23.32
CA LYS A 114 -20.38 -10.24 23.23
C LYS A 114 -19.37 -11.12 22.52
N ASN A 115 -19.21 -12.33 23.03
CA ASN A 115 -18.37 -13.36 22.44
C ASN A 115 -19.16 -14.15 21.41
N PHE A 116 -18.60 -14.26 20.22
CA PHE A 116 -19.11 -15.04 19.12
C PHE A 116 -18.04 -16.04 18.68
N SER A 117 -18.50 -17.10 18.03
CA SER A 117 -17.61 -18.05 17.40
C SER A 117 -18.21 -18.52 16.08
N THR A 118 -17.39 -18.54 15.05
CA THR A 118 -17.67 -19.28 13.81
C THR A 118 -16.62 -20.37 13.64
N GLY A 119 -16.81 -21.27 12.68
CA GLY A 119 -15.82 -22.29 12.42
C GLY A 119 -16.01 -22.99 11.11
N CYS A 120 -14.95 -23.63 10.67
CA CYS A 120 -14.91 -24.42 9.46
C CYS A 120 -14.51 -25.85 9.79
N VAL A 121 -15.09 -26.81 9.08
CA VAL A 121 -14.86 -28.23 9.28
C VAL A 121 -14.41 -28.85 7.97
N SER A 122 -13.31 -29.59 8.00
CA SER A 122 -12.79 -30.35 6.87
C SER A 122 -12.61 -31.82 7.23
N VAL A 123 -13.36 -32.68 6.54
CA VAL A 123 -13.38 -34.13 6.78
C VAL A 123 -13.16 -34.86 5.46
N CYS A 124 -12.32 -35.89 5.49
CA CYS A 124 -11.96 -36.66 4.30
C CYS A 124 -12.13 -38.15 4.57
N GLY A 125 -12.71 -38.88 3.63
CA GLY A 125 -12.73 -40.35 3.66
C GLY A 125 -11.58 -41.01 2.90
N SER A 126 -11.01 -40.34 1.89
CA SER A 126 -9.87 -40.80 1.11
C SER A 126 -9.24 -39.64 0.34
N SER A 127 -7.94 -39.71 0.05
CA SER A 127 -7.24 -38.73 -0.79
C SER A 127 -7.79 -38.60 -2.21
N ARG A 128 -8.50 -39.62 -2.71
CA ARG A 128 -9.09 -39.64 -4.07
C ARG A 128 -10.25 -38.67 -4.27
N TYR A 129 -10.89 -38.23 -3.20
CA TYR A 129 -12.01 -37.29 -3.25
C TYR A 129 -11.58 -35.84 -3.04
N ILE A 130 -10.27 -35.62 -2.85
CA ILE A 130 -9.69 -34.28 -2.67
C ILE A 130 -9.47 -33.68 -4.05
N VAL A 131 -10.09 -32.53 -4.30
CA VAL A 131 -10.01 -31.81 -5.58
C VAL A 131 -9.14 -30.58 -5.39
N ASN A 132 -8.09 -30.46 -6.20
CA ASN A 132 -7.24 -29.26 -6.21
C ASN A 132 -8.09 -28.02 -6.59
N GLY A 133 -7.83 -26.90 -5.93
CA GLY A 133 -8.56 -25.65 -6.08
C GLY A 133 -9.91 -25.60 -5.40
N SER A 134 -10.38 -26.68 -4.79
CA SER A 134 -11.65 -26.72 -4.05
C SER A 134 -11.42 -26.58 -2.54
N CYS A 135 -12.21 -25.73 -1.87
CA CYS A 135 -12.12 -25.50 -0.42
C CYS A 135 -13.50 -25.51 0.26
N SER A 136 -14.27 -26.58 0.04
CA SER A 136 -15.67 -26.67 0.48
C SER A 136 -15.92 -27.78 1.52
N GLY A 137 -14.94 -28.08 2.36
CA GLY A 137 -15.07 -29.05 3.47
C GLY A 137 -14.36 -30.39 3.28
N VAL A 138 -13.62 -30.59 2.18
CA VAL A 138 -12.86 -31.82 1.91
C VAL A 138 -11.39 -31.45 1.65
N GLY A 139 -10.55 -31.63 2.66
CA GLY A 139 -9.13 -31.25 2.65
C GLY A 139 -8.87 -29.77 2.92
N CYS A 140 -9.85 -28.92 2.65
CA CYS A 140 -9.84 -27.49 2.92
C CYS A 140 -11.26 -27.00 3.20
N CYS A 141 -11.40 -26.03 4.09
CA CYS A 141 -12.66 -25.35 4.36
C CYS A 141 -12.40 -23.87 4.65
N GLU A 142 -13.20 -22.99 4.05
CA GLU A 142 -13.19 -21.54 4.28
C GLU A 142 -14.47 -21.03 4.96
N VAL A 143 -14.34 -20.03 5.83
CA VAL A 143 -15.47 -19.24 6.33
C VAL A 143 -15.18 -17.76 6.19
N ASP A 144 -16.21 -17.00 5.81
CA ASP A 144 -16.15 -15.55 5.82
C ASP A 144 -16.10 -15.03 7.26
N ILE A 145 -15.26 -14.02 7.48
CA ILE A 145 -15.13 -13.35 8.77
C ILE A 145 -16.11 -12.17 8.78
N PRO A 146 -17.03 -12.11 9.77
CA PRO A 146 -17.94 -10.98 9.88
C PRO A 146 -17.20 -9.65 10.04
N ASN A 147 -17.81 -8.57 9.58
CA ASN A 147 -17.26 -7.22 9.72
C ASN A 147 -17.43 -6.70 11.16
N GLY A 148 -16.56 -5.78 11.59
CA GLY A 148 -16.71 -5.05 12.87
C GLY A 148 -16.21 -5.79 14.11
N LEU A 149 -15.19 -6.63 13.96
CA LEU A 149 -14.64 -7.44 15.07
C LEU A 149 -13.55 -6.68 15.84
N HIS A 150 -13.57 -6.80 17.17
CA HIS A 150 -12.59 -6.17 18.08
C HIS A 150 -11.53 -7.14 18.62
N TYR A 151 -11.80 -8.42 18.54
CA TYR A 151 -10.85 -9.46 18.91
C TYR A 151 -11.08 -10.60 17.95
N VAL A 152 -10.01 -11.15 17.41
CA VAL A 152 -10.08 -12.39 16.65
C VAL A 152 -9.01 -13.31 17.21
N ALA A 153 -9.43 -14.51 17.59
CA ALA A 153 -8.57 -15.64 17.91
C ALA A 153 -8.99 -16.82 17.07
N MET A 154 -8.03 -17.60 16.62
CA MET A 154 -8.32 -18.85 15.93
C MET A 154 -7.84 -20.04 16.74
N GLU A 155 -8.34 -21.22 16.41
CA GLU A 155 -7.87 -22.47 16.98
C GLU A 155 -8.13 -23.58 15.97
N SER A 156 -7.14 -24.43 15.67
CA SER A 156 -7.37 -25.68 14.94
C SER A 156 -7.41 -26.86 15.92
N ARG A 157 -8.37 -27.75 15.71
CA ARG A 157 -8.59 -28.98 16.49
C ARG A 157 -8.87 -30.16 15.55
N ARG A 158 -8.88 -31.35 16.13
CA ARG A 158 -8.93 -32.65 15.43
C ARG A 158 -10.09 -33.47 15.98
N PHE A 159 -10.85 -34.22 15.17
CA PHE A 159 -11.92 -35.08 15.72
C PHE A 159 -11.39 -36.41 16.24
N LYS A 160 -10.52 -37.08 15.47
CA LYS A 160 -9.99 -38.41 15.81
C LYS A 160 -8.46 -38.45 15.90
N ASN A 161 -7.83 -37.30 16.16
CA ASN A 161 -6.36 -37.17 16.21
C ASN A 161 -5.66 -37.75 14.96
N HIS A 162 -6.30 -37.65 13.79
CA HIS A 162 -5.78 -38.16 12.52
C HIS A 162 -5.52 -39.68 12.47
N THR A 163 -6.06 -40.44 13.43
CA THR A 163 -5.86 -41.90 13.51
C THR A 163 -6.37 -42.65 12.27
N GLU A 164 -7.35 -42.10 11.56
CA GLU A 164 -7.96 -42.68 10.35
C GLU A 164 -7.41 -42.12 9.02
N VAL A 165 -6.54 -41.11 9.06
CA VAL A 165 -6.03 -40.35 7.87
C VAL A 165 -4.49 -40.27 7.80
N GLY A 166 -3.79 -41.25 8.41
CA GLY A 166 -2.32 -41.28 8.55
C GLY A 166 -1.49 -41.03 7.27
N ALA A 167 -0.22 -40.64 7.50
CA ALA A 167 0.86 -40.23 6.57
C ALA A 167 0.58 -39.02 5.64
N LEU A 168 -0.62 -38.86 5.11
CA LEU A 168 -0.98 -37.78 4.17
C LEU A 168 -1.34 -36.46 4.86
N ASN A 169 -1.86 -36.52 6.09
CA ASN A 169 -2.23 -35.35 6.87
C ASN A 169 -1.59 -35.41 8.28
N PRO A 170 -0.29 -35.08 8.42
CA PRO A 170 0.37 -35.10 9.72
C PRO A 170 -0.28 -34.09 10.69
N CYS A 171 -0.85 -33.00 10.18
CA CYS A 171 -1.28 -31.84 10.95
C CYS A 171 -2.44 -31.08 10.31
N GLY A 172 -3.34 -30.54 11.14
CA GLY A 172 -4.44 -29.68 10.74
C GLY A 172 -4.05 -28.23 10.96
N TYR A 173 -4.13 -27.43 9.91
CA TYR A 173 -3.73 -26.03 9.92
C TYR A 173 -4.95 -25.15 9.90
N ALA A 174 -4.84 -24.02 10.58
CA ALA A 174 -5.79 -22.95 10.44
C ALA A 174 -5.00 -21.64 10.36
N PHE A 175 -5.27 -20.83 9.33
CA PHE A 175 -4.75 -19.49 9.20
C PHE A 175 -5.77 -18.56 8.55
N ILE A 176 -5.51 -17.26 8.59
CA ILE A 176 -6.31 -16.26 7.90
C ILE A 176 -5.63 -15.98 6.56
N SER A 177 -6.40 -15.96 5.47
CA SER A 177 -5.85 -15.61 4.16
C SER A 177 -6.92 -15.04 3.25
N GLN A 178 -6.54 -14.14 2.36
CA GLN A 178 -7.45 -13.68 1.32
C GLN A 178 -7.75 -14.84 0.36
N GLN A 179 -9.02 -15.01 -0.02
CA GLN A 179 -9.49 -16.11 -0.89
C GLN A 179 -8.68 -16.23 -2.20
N THR A 180 -8.14 -15.12 -2.71
CA THR A 180 -7.33 -15.08 -3.93
C THR A 180 -5.83 -15.36 -3.72
N MET A 181 -5.35 -15.38 -2.47
CA MET A 181 -3.93 -15.50 -2.14
C MET A 181 -3.53 -16.92 -1.75
N PHE A 182 -4.50 -17.82 -1.52
CA PHE A 182 -4.26 -19.23 -1.27
C PHE A 182 -5.04 -20.11 -2.24
N ASN A 183 -4.32 -20.89 -3.04
CA ASN A 183 -4.92 -21.93 -3.87
C ASN A 183 -4.66 -23.30 -3.25
N PHE A 184 -5.72 -23.99 -2.87
CA PHE A 184 -5.62 -25.29 -2.24
C PHE A 184 -5.12 -26.35 -3.24
N SER A 185 -4.24 -27.22 -2.76
CA SER A 185 -3.87 -28.45 -3.47
C SER A 185 -3.70 -29.58 -2.47
N ILE A 186 -3.79 -30.82 -2.92
CA ILE A 186 -3.52 -32.00 -2.09
C ILE A 186 -2.13 -31.93 -1.42
N ASP A 187 -1.13 -31.38 -2.12
CA ASP A 187 0.22 -31.18 -1.58
C ASP A 187 0.24 -30.21 -0.39
N SER A 188 -0.76 -29.35 -0.25
CA SER A 188 -0.88 -28.41 0.88
C SER A 188 -1.06 -29.14 2.21
N LEU A 189 -1.64 -30.35 2.22
CA LEU A 189 -1.80 -31.17 3.42
C LEU A 189 -0.46 -31.58 4.06
N HIS A 190 0.60 -31.65 3.26
CA HIS A 190 1.95 -31.96 3.71
C HIS A 190 2.88 -30.73 3.67
N SER A 191 2.85 -29.95 2.58
CA SER A 191 3.79 -28.84 2.37
C SER A 191 3.59 -27.64 3.29
N LEU A 192 2.42 -27.47 3.91
CA LEU A 192 2.19 -26.41 4.90
C LEU A 192 3.07 -26.55 6.15
N GLN A 193 3.61 -27.73 6.44
CA GLN A 193 4.61 -27.91 7.50
C GLN A 193 5.95 -27.21 7.18
N HIS A 194 6.20 -26.91 5.90
CA HIS A 194 7.45 -26.33 5.41
C HIS A 194 7.24 -24.98 4.69
N LYS A 195 5.99 -24.61 4.39
CA LYS A 195 5.65 -23.32 3.79
C LYS A 195 5.72 -22.22 4.84
N LYS A 196 6.38 -21.14 4.43
CA LYS A 196 6.46 -19.89 5.17
C LYS A 196 5.27 -19.06 4.74
N MET A 197 4.45 -18.75 5.74
CA MET A 197 3.33 -17.82 5.78
C MET A 197 2.70 -17.33 4.47
N THR A 198 1.39 -17.48 4.40
CA THR A 198 0.56 -16.85 3.36
C THR A 198 0.39 -15.36 3.66
N PRO A 199 0.52 -14.45 2.68
CA PRO A 199 0.25 -13.04 2.89
C PRO A 199 -1.17 -12.82 3.41
N VAL A 200 -1.28 -12.07 4.51
CA VAL A 200 -2.54 -11.67 5.12
C VAL A 200 -2.81 -10.23 4.71
N VAL A 201 -3.99 -9.97 4.15
CA VAL A 201 -4.47 -8.60 3.92
C VAL A 201 -5.36 -8.21 5.09
N LEU A 202 -4.86 -7.31 5.94
CA LEU A 202 -5.62 -6.73 7.05
C LEU A 202 -6.37 -5.51 6.55
N ASP A 203 -7.67 -5.46 6.82
CA ASP A 203 -8.41 -4.20 6.84
C ASP A 203 -8.22 -3.57 8.22
N TRP A 204 -8.28 -2.25 8.35
CA TRP A 204 -8.00 -1.63 9.65
C TRP A 204 -8.72 -0.30 9.81
N ALA A 205 -8.98 0.17 11.01
CA ALA A 205 -9.59 1.46 11.23
C ALA A 205 -9.02 2.11 12.47
N ILE A 206 -9.13 3.42 12.56
CA ILE A 206 -8.75 4.15 13.75
C ILE A 206 -9.97 4.30 14.65
N GLY A 207 -9.85 3.72 15.84
CA GLY A 207 -10.91 3.75 16.84
C GLY A 207 -12.19 3.10 16.33
N ILE A 208 -13.29 3.42 16.99
CA ILE A 208 -14.62 2.88 16.69
C ILE A 208 -15.55 3.93 16.08
N GLU A 209 -15.17 5.22 16.16
CA GLU A 209 -16.03 6.33 15.74
C GLU A 209 -15.95 6.56 14.24
N THR A 210 -17.08 6.93 13.63
CA THR A 210 -17.14 7.18 12.18
C THR A 210 -16.63 8.58 11.83
N CYS A 211 -16.42 8.84 10.54
CA CYS A 211 -16.04 10.17 10.06
C CYS A 211 -17.02 11.28 10.47
N LYS A 212 -18.31 10.97 10.59
CA LYS A 212 -19.31 11.95 11.00
C LYS A 212 -19.09 12.42 12.44
N ASP A 213 -18.64 11.52 13.30
CA ASP A 213 -18.59 11.74 14.75
C ASP A 213 -17.22 12.26 15.21
N ILE A 214 -16.13 11.88 14.51
CA ILE A 214 -14.76 12.15 14.93
C ILE A 214 -14.20 13.51 14.45
N VAL A 215 -14.67 14.05 13.32
CA VAL A 215 -14.06 15.24 12.67
C VAL A 215 -14.01 16.47 13.57
N ASN A 216 -14.91 16.56 14.56
CA ASN A 216 -14.98 17.66 15.51
C ASN A 216 -14.34 17.34 16.89
N LYS A 217 -13.65 16.20 17.02
CA LYS A 217 -13.07 15.74 18.28
C LYS A 217 -11.55 15.91 18.30
N SER A 218 -11.00 16.11 19.48
CA SER A 218 -9.54 16.20 19.70
C SER A 218 -8.79 14.89 19.39
N SER A 219 -9.51 13.76 19.37
CA SER A 219 -8.99 12.45 18.98
C SER A 219 -8.87 12.25 17.46
N TYR A 220 -9.27 13.25 16.65
CA TYR A 220 -9.10 13.21 15.20
C TYR A 220 -7.61 13.21 14.84
N THR A 221 -7.19 12.23 14.03
CA THR A 221 -5.77 11.97 13.78
C THR A 221 -5.31 12.25 12.36
N CYS A 222 -6.21 12.61 11.45
CA CYS A 222 -5.83 12.88 10.07
C CYS A 222 -5.05 14.21 10.01
N GLY A 223 -3.86 14.17 9.44
CA GLY A 223 -2.97 15.31 9.29
C GLY A 223 -3.43 16.29 8.20
N GLY A 224 -2.60 17.30 7.95
CA GLY A 224 -2.84 18.32 6.92
C GLY A 224 -3.08 17.71 5.53
N ASN A 225 -3.90 18.38 4.73
CA ASN A 225 -4.23 18.02 3.35
C ASN A 225 -4.74 16.57 3.15
N SER A 226 -5.35 16.02 4.19
CA SER A 226 -5.99 14.71 4.16
C SER A 226 -7.49 14.83 4.45
N ALA A 227 -8.22 13.76 4.16
CA ALA A 227 -9.65 13.63 4.38
C ALA A 227 -9.94 12.32 5.13
N CYS A 228 -10.98 12.37 5.96
CA CYS A 228 -11.52 11.18 6.60
C CYS A 228 -12.27 10.33 5.57
N ILE A 229 -12.01 9.02 5.57
CA ILE A 229 -12.76 8.03 4.80
C ILE A 229 -13.40 7.02 5.76
N TYR A 230 -14.65 6.66 5.48
CA TYR A 230 -15.36 5.65 6.25
C TYR A 230 -14.66 4.29 6.10
N SER A 231 -14.61 3.54 7.19
CA SER A 231 -14.17 2.14 7.16
C SER A 231 -15.22 1.30 6.44
N ASP A 232 -14.78 0.34 5.62
CA ASP A 232 -15.67 -0.59 4.91
C ASP A 232 -16.56 -1.40 5.88
N ASN A 233 -16.12 -1.54 7.13
CA ASN A 233 -16.79 -2.31 8.19
C ASN A 233 -17.79 -1.49 9.01
N GLY A 234 -18.01 -0.22 8.65
CA GLY A 234 -18.96 0.67 9.31
C GLY A 234 -18.51 1.25 10.65
N SER A 235 -17.54 0.62 11.33
CA SER A 235 -16.93 1.11 12.57
C SER A 235 -15.52 1.66 12.33
N GLY A 236 -15.21 2.77 13.00
CA GLY A 236 -13.95 3.49 12.85
C GLY A 236 -13.81 4.29 11.54
N TYR A 237 -12.64 4.88 11.33
CA TYR A 237 -12.31 5.67 10.14
C TYR A 237 -10.86 5.50 9.70
N ARG A 238 -10.55 5.88 8.45
CA ARG A 238 -9.18 6.06 7.96
C ARG A 238 -8.97 7.48 7.45
N CYS A 239 -7.72 7.82 7.17
CA CYS A 239 -7.32 9.08 6.57
C CYS A 239 -6.73 8.78 5.20
N LYS A 240 -7.07 9.60 4.21
CA LYS A 240 -6.55 9.52 2.85
C LYS A 240 -6.09 10.90 2.42
N CYS A 241 -4.98 11.00 1.71
CA CYS A 241 -4.58 12.27 1.11
C CYS A 241 -5.64 12.78 0.13
N LYS A 242 -5.83 14.10 0.12
CA LYS A 242 -6.68 14.77 -0.89
C LYS A 242 -6.05 14.61 -2.27
N GLU A 243 -6.85 14.81 -3.30
CA GLU A 243 -6.36 14.84 -4.68
C GLU A 243 -5.30 15.95 -4.86
N GLY A 244 -4.24 15.66 -5.62
CA GLY A 244 -3.07 16.54 -5.73
C GLY A 244 -2.09 16.45 -4.55
N TYR A 245 -2.34 15.58 -3.57
CA TYR A 245 -1.45 15.36 -2.44
C TYR A 245 -1.05 13.89 -2.29
N HIS A 246 0.14 13.64 -1.74
CA HIS A 246 0.71 12.31 -1.53
C HIS A 246 1.41 12.22 -0.15
N GLY A 247 1.95 11.04 0.17
CA GLY A 247 2.61 10.77 1.45
C GLY A 247 1.68 10.11 2.47
N ASN A 248 2.06 10.15 3.75
CA ASN A 248 1.33 9.48 4.82
C ASN A 248 0.45 10.47 5.61
N PRO A 249 -0.90 10.35 5.57
CA PRO A 249 -1.82 11.28 6.22
C PRO A 249 -1.78 11.24 7.75
N TYR A 250 -1.08 10.29 8.36
CA TYR A 250 -1.02 10.11 9.81
C TYR A 250 0.26 10.67 10.45
N LEU A 251 1.21 11.12 9.63
CA LEU A 251 2.44 11.75 10.10
C LEU A 251 2.22 13.22 10.42
N GLN A 252 3.15 13.82 11.18
CA GLN A 252 3.03 15.19 11.70
C GLN A 252 2.78 16.25 10.61
N HIS A 253 3.41 16.10 9.44
CA HIS A 253 3.22 17.03 8.32
C HIS A 253 2.04 16.66 7.40
N GLY A 254 1.37 15.53 7.67
CA GLY A 254 0.30 15.01 6.83
C GLY A 254 0.73 14.83 5.37
N CYS A 255 -0.21 15.04 4.46
CA CYS A 255 0.01 14.88 3.04
C CYS A 255 0.71 16.10 2.43
N GLN A 256 1.69 15.82 1.58
CA GLN A 256 2.48 16.81 0.86
C GLN A 256 1.94 17.02 -0.55
N ASP A 257 2.10 18.23 -1.05
CA ASP A 257 1.73 18.61 -2.40
C ASP A 257 2.49 17.78 -3.45
N ILE A 258 1.80 17.25 -4.45
CA ILE A 258 2.45 16.58 -5.59
C ILE A 258 2.96 17.67 -6.52
N ASN A 259 4.26 17.71 -6.77
CA ASN A 259 4.81 18.62 -7.77
C ASN A 259 4.68 18.02 -9.18
N GLU A 260 3.56 18.25 -9.86
CA GLU A 260 3.35 17.66 -11.20
C GLU A 260 4.35 18.15 -12.24
N CYS A 261 4.97 19.31 -12.00
CA CYS A 261 5.99 19.91 -12.87
C CYS A 261 7.35 19.21 -12.83
N GLU A 262 7.60 18.31 -11.87
CA GLU A 262 8.78 17.43 -11.90
C GLU A 262 8.67 16.38 -13.01
N ASN A 263 7.46 16.05 -13.43
CA ASN A 263 7.23 15.17 -14.56
C ASN A 263 7.06 16.02 -15.84
N PRO A 264 7.98 15.92 -16.82
CA PRO A 264 7.96 16.77 -18.02
C PRO A 264 6.74 16.55 -18.92
N ASN A 265 5.93 15.51 -18.70
CA ASN A 265 4.80 15.15 -19.53
C ASN A 265 3.45 15.78 -19.11
N HIS A 266 3.39 16.56 -18.02
CA HIS A 266 2.12 17.14 -17.55
C HIS A 266 1.59 18.27 -18.44
N CYS A 267 2.46 19.15 -18.96
CA CYS A 267 2.05 20.16 -19.94
C CYS A 267 2.30 19.65 -21.36
N LYS A 268 1.24 19.20 -22.02
CA LYS A 268 1.30 18.53 -23.34
C LYS A 268 1.56 19.48 -24.52
N LEU A 269 1.31 20.78 -24.35
CA LEU A 269 1.36 21.73 -25.46
C LEU A 269 2.76 22.38 -25.61
N PRO A 270 3.27 22.51 -26.85
CA PRO A 270 4.55 23.18 -27.10
C PRO A 270 4.52 24.65 -26.65
N GLY A 271 5.61 25.10 -26.02
CA GLY A 271 5.75 26.49 -25.55
C GLY A 271 5.00 26.80 -24.25
N GLN A 272 4.46 25.79 -23.57
CA GLN A 272 3.94 25.93 -22.21
C GLN A 272 5.04 25.72 -21.16
N LYS A 273 4.96 26.51 -20.10
CA LYS A 273 5.68 26.36 -18.84
C LYS A 273 4.72 25.85 -17.78
N CYS A 274 5.10 24.76 -17.13
CA CYS A 274 4.41 24.24 -15.95
C CYS A 274 4.68 25.14 -14.74
N ILE A 275 3.63 25.43 -13.98
CA ILE A 275 3.67 26.17 -12.71
C ILE A 275 2.96 25.30 -11.67
N ASN A 276 3.73 24.82 -10.69
CA ASN A 276 3.19 24.05 -9.59
C ASN A 276 2.32 24.94 -8.68
N GLY A 277 1.19 24.42 -8.27
CA GLY A 277 0.27 25.03 -7.31
C GLY A 277 0.02 24.09 -6.13
N LEU A 278 -0.73 24.54 -5.12
CA LEU A 278 -1.08 23.68 -3.99
C LEU A 278 -2.29 22.81 -4.33
N GLY A 279 -2.08 21.50 -4.44
CA GLY A 279 -3.06 20.49 -4.81
C GLY A 279 -3.39 20.43 -6.30
N ASN A 280 -2.69 21.22 -7.12
CA ASN A 280 -2.86 21.26 -8.56
C ASN A 280 -1.66 21.90 -9.26
N PHE A 281 -1.67 21.87 -10.58
CA PHE A 281 -0.71 22.60 -11.42
C PHE A 281 -1.45 23.39 -12.49
N THR A 282 -0.76 24.40 -13.03
CA THR A 282 -1.24 25.16 -14.19
C THR A 282 -0.19 25.19 -15.28
N CYS A 283 -0.63 25.12 -16.53
CA CYS A 283 0.23 25.27 -17.70
C CYS A 283 -0.02 26.64 -18.32
N SER A 284 1.01 27.48 -18.33
CA SER A 284 0.94 28.84 -18.88
C SER A 284 1.89 28.97 -20.08
N CYS A 285 1.54 29.80 -21.06
CA CYS A 285 2.48 30.10 -22.14
C CYS A 285 3.70 30.85 -21.59
N ILE A 286 4.88 30.59 -22.17
CA ILE A 286 6.09 31.34 -21.85
C ILE A 286 5.87 32.85 -22.03
N LYS A 287 6.63 33.66 -21.27
CA LYS A 287 6.50 35.12 -21.30
C LYS A 287 6.63 35.66 -22.72
N GLY A 288 5.67 36.49 -23.13
CA GLY A 288 5.61 37.04 -24.49
C GLY A 288 4.76 36.22 -25.46
N TYR A 289 4.07 35.17 -24.99
CA TYR A 289 3.13 34.37 -25.76
C TYR A 289 1.77 34.29 -25.05
N HIS A 290 0.68 34.09 -25.79
CA HIS A 290 -0.65 33.79 -25.27
C HIS A 290 -1.20 32.52 -25.92
N LEU A 291 -2.16 31.87 -25.25
CA LEU A 291 -2.80 30.67 -25.77
C LEU A 291 -3.78 31.04 -26.89
N ASP A 292 -3.56 30.51 -28.08
CA ASP A 292 -4.58 30.46 -29.12
C ASP A 292 -5.50 29.26 -28.83
N VAL A 293 -6.71 29.54 -28.37
CA VAL A 293 -7.71 28.52 -27.98
C VAL A 293 -8.14 27.67 -29.18
N SER A 294 -8.09 28.22 -30.40
CA SER A 294 -8.54 27.53 -31.61
C SER A 294 -7.48 26.56 -32.13
N ALA A 295 -6.22 26.96 -32.04
CA ALA A 295 -5.08 26.16 -32.52
C ALA A 295 -4.45 25.29 -31.42
N GLY A 296 -4.79 25.53 -30.15
CA GLY A 296 -4.23 24.79 -29.02
C GLY A 296 -2.72 25.01 -28.84
N ILE A 297 -2.19 26.17 -29.25
CA ILE A 297 -0.75 26.47 -29.19
C ILE A 297 -0.49 27.85 -28.59
N CYS A 298 0.70 28.04 -28.03
CA CYS A 298 1.16 29.34 -27.58
C CYS A 298 1.67 30.16 -28.77
N VAL A 299 1.04 31.31 -29.04
CA VAL A 299 1.43 32.24 -30.12
C VAL A 299 2.04 33.52 -29.51
N PRO A 300 3.03 34.13 -30.16
CA PRO A 300 3.69 35.33 -29.63
C PRO A 300 2.68 36.48 -29.53
N ASN A 301 2.71 37.19 -28.41
CA ASN A 301 2.01 38.45 -28.25
C ASN A 301 2.54 39.40 -29.34
N GLN A 302 1.63 40.05 -30.07
CA GLN A 302 2.02 41.09 -31.02
C GLN A 302 2.74 42.19 -30.24
N SER A 303 4.07 42.17 -30.28
CA SER A 303 4.88 43.24 -29.73
C SER A 303 4.47 44.51 -30.46
N SER A 304 4.05 45.52 -29.71
CA SER A 304 3.86 46.87 -30.25
C SER A 304 5.11 47.21 -31.05
N ARG A 305 4.96 47.26 -32.39
CA ARG A 305 6.05 47.63 -33.29
C ARG A 305 6.66 48.92 -32.76
N LEU A 306 7.93 48.87 -32.36
CA LEU A 306 8.73 50.06 -32.14
C LEU A 306 8.78 50.80 -33.47
N VAL A 307 7.90 51.78 -33.64
CA VAL A 307 7.98 52.72 -34.76
C VAL A 307 9.15 53.63 -34.43
N THR A 308 10.32 53.30 -34.96
CA THR A 308 11.45 54.24 -34.96
C THR A 308 11.10 55.38 -35.91
N LEU A 309 10.57 56.46 -35.35
CA LEU A 309 10.43 57.75 -36.04
C LEU A 309 11.84 58.30 -36.24
N LEU A 310 12.43 58.03 -37.41
CA LEU A 310 13.59 58.77 -37.90
C LEU A 310 13.11 60.17 -38.30
N VAL A 311 13.00 61.06 -37.32
CA VAL A 311 12.90 62.49 -37.58
C VAL A 311 14.31 62.95 -37.92
N GLY A 312 14.58 63.07 -39.21
CA GLY A 312 15.82 63.65 -39.71
C GLY A 312 15.99 65.07 -39.16
N LYS A 313 16.94 65.23 -38.25
CA LYS A 313 17.59 66.51 -38.01
C LYS A 313 19.07 66.28 -38.25
N TYR A 314 19.55 66.80 -39.37
CA TYR A 314 20.97 66.99 -39.63
C TYR A 314 21.63 67.64 -38.42
N THR A 315 22.53 66.92 -37.77
CA THR A 315 23.50 67.46 -36.82
C THR A 315 24.68 67.98 -37.63
N TYR A 316 24.87 69.29 -37.67
CA TYR A 316 26.17 69.87 -38.00
C TYR A 316 27.13 69.62 -36.82
N CYS A 317 28.35 69.19 -37.13
CA CYS A 317 29.43 68.91 -36.18
C CYS A 317 29.84 70.17 -35.39
N ILE A 318 30.26 69.99 -34.14
CA ILE A 318 30.82 71.04 -33.27
C ILE A 318 32.36 71.02 -33.38
N ALA A 319 32.94 72.19 -33.71
CA ALA A 319 34.24 72.82 -33.31
C ALA A 319 35.55 71.99 -33.34
N PRO A 320 36.74 72.59 -33.55
CA PRO A 320 37.14 74.00 -33.35
C PRO A 320 37.04 74.91 -34.58
#